data_AF-A0A1A8KUN7-F1
#
_entry.id   AF-A0A1A8KUN7-F1
#
_cell.length_a   1.000
_cell.length_b   1.000
_cell.length_c   1.000
_cell.angle_alpha   90.00
_cell.angle_beta   90.00
_cell.angle_gamma   90.00
#
_symmetry.space_group_name_H-M   'P 1'
#
loop_
_entity.id
_entity.type
_entity.pdbx_description
1 polymer ?
#
loop_
_entity_poly.entity_id
_entity_poly.type
_entity_poly.pdbx_seq_one_letter_code
_entity_poly.pdbx_strand_id
1 'polypeptide(L)'
;TRNNSTLNLGLGFIRSHLKEQTVVQPDDMSFSSEEEDFFFYHQAGQQSGKRQAAGVLACQSDSMDILKSFPAVCNLSLKLNTPLPASASCERLFSTAGLIFRPKRAHVDAKNFENQLLMKLNKKFI
;
A
#
# COMPACT_ATOMS: atom_id res chain seq x y z
N THR A 1 -4.75 28.94 -22.05
CA THR A 1 -4.27 29.75 -20.91
C THR A 1 -4.52 29.07 -19.56
N ARG A 2 -5.79 28.83 -19.16
CA ARG A 2 -6.19 28.36 -17.81
C ARG A 2 -5.40 27.20 -17.20
N ASN A 3 -4.91 26.25 -18.00
CA ASN A 3 -4.20 25.06 -17.49
C ASN A 3 -2.79 25.39 -16.97
N ASN A 4 -2.09 26.35 -17.58
CA ASN A 4 -0.70 26.68 -17.21
C ASN A 4 -0.61 27.33 -15.82
N SER A 5 -1.61 28.13 -15.45
CA SER A 5 -1.73 28.71 -14.10
C SER A 5 -1.85 27.63 -13.03
N THR A 6 -2.61 26.55 -13.27
CA THR A 6 -2.78 25.45 -12.31
C THR A 6 -1.49 24.65 -12.13
N LEU A 7 -0.78 24.37 -13.23
CA LEU A 7 0.52 23.67 -13.18
C LEU A 7 1.59 24.48 -12.43
N ASN A 8 1.69 25.79 -12.71
CA ASN A 8 2.63 26.67 -12.00
C ASN A 8 2.32 26.79 -10.50
N LEU A 9 1.04 26.82 -10.12
CA LEU A 9 0.62 26.86 -8.71
C LEU A 9 1.02 25.58 -7.97
N GLY A 10 0.82 24.41 -8.59
CA GLY A 10 1.25 23.12 -8.04
C GLY A 10 2.76 23.00 -7.88
N LEU A 11 3.53 23.43 -8.90
CA LEU A 11 5.00 23.45 -8.85
C LEU A 11 5.53 24.39 -7.75
N GLY A 12 4.89 25.55 -7.55
CA GLY A 12 5.22 26.46 -6.45
C GLY A 12 5.00 25.82 -5.07
N PHE A 13 3.84 25.18 -4.87
CA PHE A 13 3.48 24.51 -3.60
C PHE A 13 4.43 23.36 -3.24
N ILE A 14 4.82 22.54 -4.21
CA ILE A 14 5.78 21.44 -4.01
C ILE A 14 7.15 22.01 -3.60
N ARG A 15 7.59 23.11 -4.23
CA ARG A 15 8.91 23.71 -3.99
C ARG A 15 9.07 24.35 -2.61
N SER A 16 7.98 24.83 -1.98
CA SER A 16 8.05 25.39 -0.62
C SER A 16 8.16 24.29 0.44
N HIS A 17 7.24 23.31 0.43
CA HIS A 17 7.15 22.29 1.48
C HIS A 17 8.35 21.32 1.51
N LEU A 18 9.08 21.16 0.40
CA LEU A 18 10.27 20.31 0.33
C LEU A 18 11.49 20.87 1.11
N LYS A 19 11.42 22.11 1.62
CA LYS A 19 12.49 22.71 2.44
C LYS A 19 12.32 22.56 3.95
N GLU A 20 11.14 22.18 4.42
CA GLU A 20 10.71 22.45 5.81
C GLU A 20 10.76 21.21 6.72
N GLN A 21 11.13 20.03 6.18
CA GLN A 21 11.29 18.78 6.94
C GLN A 21 12.76 18.43 7.18
N THR A 22 13.43 19.23 8.02
CA THR A 22 14.73 18.90 8.62
C THR A 22 14.54 18.58 10.11
N VAL A 23 14.40 17.29 10.44
CA VAL A 23 14.34 16.83 11.84
C VAL A 23 15.73 16.29 12.23
N VAL A 24 16.34 16.91 13.23
CA VAL A 24 17.68 16.56 13.74
C VAL A 24 17.56 15.53 14.87
N GLN A 25 18.54 14.62 14.96
CA GLN A 25 18.69 13.64 16.04
C GLN A 25 19.99 13.91 16.83
N PRO A 26 19.96 13.76 18.16
CA PRO A 26 21.12 13.47 19.02
C PRO A 26 20.93 12.13 19.77
N ASP A 27 21.93 11.28 20.08
CA ASP A 27 23.37 11.16 19.74
C ASP A 27 23.64 9.62 19.56
N ASP A 28 24.82 8.99 19.53
CA ASP A 28 26.24 9.35 19.76
C ASP A 28 27.17 8.29 19.09
N MET A 29 28.47 8.58 18.97
CA MET A 29 29.63 7.70 18.66
C MET A 29 29.64 6.88 17.33
N SER A 30 30.72 6.91 16.53
CA SER A 30 31.94 7.74 16.57
C SER A 30 32.58 7.84 15.16
N PHE A 31 33.39 8.87 14.93
CA PHE A 31 33.94 9.22 13.61
C PHE A 31 35.41 8.81 13.42
N SER A 32 35.76 8.31 12.24
CA SER A 32 37.11 8.42 11.66
C SER A 32 37.08 8.11 10.15
N SER A 33 37.86 8.88 9.36
CA SER A 33 37.80 8.98 7.90
C SER A 33 36.50 9.62 7.36
N GLU A 34 36.66 10.64 6.52
CA GLU A 34 35.57 11.47 6.01
C GLU A 34 35.03 10.92 4.67
N GLU A 35 33.85 11.39 4.25
CA GLU A 35 33.16 11.06 2.99
C GLU A 35 32.55 9.63 2.86
N GLU A 36 32.11 9.00 3.96
CA GLU A 36 31.02 8.00 3.91
C GLU A 36 29.70 8.73 3.52
N ASP A 37 29.46 8.82 2.22
CA ASP A 37 28.39 9.61 1.61
C ASP A 37 26.99 9.29 2.20
N PHE A 38 26.39 10.27 2.90
CA PHE A 38 25.04 10.17 3.48
C PHE A 38 23.98 9.76 2.45
N PHE A 39 24.18 10.08 1.18
CA PHE A 39 23.29 9.66 0.10
C PHE A 39 23.46 8.17 -0.26
N PHE A 40 24.60 7.53 0.04
CA PHE A 40 24.88 6.13 -0.29
C PHE A 40 23.91 5.17 0.41
N TYR A 41 23.69 5.34 1.72
CA TYR A 41 22.75 4.54 2.50
C TYR A 41 21.31 4.65 1.98
N HIS A 42 20.85 5.87 1.67
CA HIS A 42 19.54 6.08 1.05
C HIS A 42 19.48 5.56 -0.40
N GLN A 43 20.57 5.65 -1.16
CA GLN A 43 20.65 5.09 -2.51
C GLN A 43 20.63 3.56 -2.52
N ALA A 44 21.30 2.86 -1.59
CA ALA A 44 21.33 1.40 -1.59
C ALA A 44 19.91 0.79 -1.59
N GLY A 45 19.02 1.30 -0.73
CA GLY A 45 17.61 0.93 -0.70
C GLY A 45 16.84 1.36 -1.96
N GLN A 46 16.97 2.63 -2.37
CA GLN A 46 16.23 3.16 -3.52
C GLN A 46 16.65 2.57 -4.87
N GLN A 47 17.94 2.30 -5.07
CA GLN A 47 18.47 1.66 -6.27
C GLN A 47 17.91 0.23 -6.41
N SER A 48 17.85 -0.54 -5.31
CA SER A 48 17.24 -1.88 -5.33
C SER A 48 15.78 -1.82 -5.77
N GLY A 49 14.98 -0.91 -5.21
CA GLY A 49 13.58 -0.72 -5.61
C GLY A 49 13.42 -0.33 -7.08
N LYS A 50 14.22 0.64 -7.57
CA LYS A 50 14.21 1.09 -8.98
C LYS A 50 14.62 -0.02 -9.95
N ARG A 51 15.66 -0.81 -9.63
CA ARG A 51 16.09 -1.96 -10.44
C ARG A 51 15.03 -3.06 -10.49
N GLN A 52 14.39 -3.40 -9.37
CA GLN A 52 13.30 -4.39 -9.33
C GLN A 52 12.08 -3.93 -10.14
N ALA A 53 11.70 -2.64 -10.05
CA ALA A 53 10.59 -2.09 -10.84
C ALA A 53 10.88 -2.13 -12.35
N ALA A 54 12.11 -1.78 -12.78
CA ALA A 54 12.53 -1.90 -14.17
C ALA A 54 12.56 -3.38 -14.63
N GLY A 55 12.96 -4.30 -13.75
CA GLY A 55 12.94 -5.75 -14.01
C GLY A 55 11.52 -6.27 -14.30
N VAL A 56 10.54 -5.91 -13.46
CA VAL A 56 9.12 -6.26 -13.69
C VAL A 56 8.61 -5.73 -15.03
N LEU A 57 8.92 -4.47 -15.36
CA LEU A 57 8.48 -3.84 -16.62
C LEU A 57 9.19 -4.39 -17.87
N ALA A 58 10.31 -5.11 -17.71
CA ALA A 58 11.03 -5.76 -18.80
C ALA A 58 10.58 -7.22 -19.03
N CYS A 59 9.82 -7.82 -18.11
CA CYS A 59 9.29 -9.18 -18.26
C CYS A 59 8.11 -9.19 -19.24
N GLN A 60 8.16 -10.07 -20.26
CA GLN A 60 7.12 -10.24 -21.28
C GLN A 60 6.03 -11.25 -20.89
N SER A 61 5.87 -11.57 -19.60
CA SER A 61 4.89 -12.54 -19.12
C SER A 61 3.81 -11.83 -18.31
N ASP A 62 2.55 -12.23 -18.52
CA ASP A 62 1.40 -11.71 -17.78
C ASP A 62 1.16 -12.46 -16.44
N SER A 63 2.01 -13.43 -16.09
CA SER A 63 1.84 -14.24 -14.87
C SER A 63 2.26 -13.49 -13.59
N MET A 64 1.41 -13.56 -12.57
CA MET A 64 1.68 -12.99 -11.24
C MET A 64 2.87 -13.63 -10.52
N ASP A 65 3.36 -14.79 -10.98
CA ASP A 65 4.55 -15.45 -10.46
C ASP A 65 5.82 -14.60 -10.55
N ILE A 66 5.89 -13.67 -11.51
CA ILE A 66 7.02 -12.73 -11.67
C ILE A 66 7.23 -11.88 -10.41
N LEU A 67 6.16 -11.53 -9.68
CA LEU A 67 6.29 -10.75 -8.44
C LEU A 67 7.05 -11.53 -7.35
N LYS A 68 7.17 -12.86 -7.45
CA LYS A 68 7.97 -13.68 -6.52
C LYS A 68 9.47 -13.43 -6.65
N SER A 69 9.98 -13.05 -7.84
CA SER A 69 11.38 -12.66 -8.03
C SER A 69 11.68 -11.19 -7.73
N PHE A 70 10.64 -10.38 -7.45
CA PHE A 70 10.77 -8.94 -7.19
C PHE A 70 10.06 -8.55 -5.87
N PRO A 71 10.54 -9.02 -4.70
CA PRO A 71 9.81 -8.92 -3.43
C PRO A 71 9.51 -7.49 -2.99
N ALA A 72 10.35 -6.50 -3.33
CA ALA A 72 10.07 -5.10 -3.00
C ALA A 72 8.88 -4.56 -3.82
N VAL A 73 8.76 -4.94 -5.09
CA VAL A 73 7.63 -4.56 -5.96
C VAL A 73 6.36 -5.33 -5.56
N CYS A 74 6.49 -6.60 -5.17
CA CYS A 74 5.38 -7.39 -4.63
C CYS A 74 4.79 -6.75 -3.37
N ASN A 75 5.63 -6.43 -2.37
CA ASN A 75 5.19 -5.80 -1.12
C ASN A 75 4.58 -4.41 -1.35
N LEU A 76 5.13 -3.62 -2.28
CA LEU A 76 4.57 -2.32 -2.66
C LEU A 76 3.22 -2.45 -3.39
N SER A 77 3.11 -3.40 -4.32
CA SER A 77 1.86 -3.71 -5.03
C SER A 77 0.77 -4.15 -4.06
N LEU A 78 1.09 -5.03 -3.09
CA LEU A 78 0.16 -5.40 -2.03
C LEU A 78 -0.28 -4.18 -1.23
N LYS A 79 0.66 -3.35 -0.75
CA LYS A 79 0.37 -2.16 0.07
C LYS A 79 -0.49 -1.12 -0.65
N LEU A 80 -0.33 -0.94 -1.96
CA LEU A 80 -1.04 0.09 -2.73
C LEU A 80 -2.34 -0.41 -3.37
N ASN A 81 -2.39 -1.68 -3.84
CA ASN A 81 -3.54 -2.19 -4.59
C ASN A 81 -4.55 -2.98 -3.75
N THR A 82 -4.16 -3.63 -2.65
CA THR A 82 -5.14 -4.31 -1.77
C THR A 82 -6.14 -3.40 -1.01
N PRO A 83 -5.84 -2.14 -0.62
CA PRO A 83 -6.83 -1.32 0.10
C PRO A 83 -7.99 -0.80 -0.79
N LEU A 84 -7.95 -1.02 -2.11
CA LEU A 84 -9.00 -0.62 -3.05
C LEU A 84 -9.61 -1.86 -3.71
N PRO A 85 -10.60 -2.49 -3.05
CA PRO A 85 -11.98 -2.19 -3.45
C PRO A 85 -12.92 -2.11 -2.23
N ALA A 86 -12.85 -1.01 -1.48
CA ALA A 86 -13.59 -0.82 -0.23
C ALA A 86 -15.13 -0.95 -0.38
N SER A 87 -15.75 -0.25 -1.35
CA SER A 87 -17.21 -0.27 -1.54
C SER A 87 -17.73 -1.65 -1.96
N ALA A 88 -17.27 -2.18 -3.10
CA ALA A 88 -17.76 -3.44 -3.65
C ALA A 88 -17.51 -4.65 -2.73
N SER A 89 -16.47 -4.63 -1.90
CA SER A 89 -16.22 -5.67 -0.89
C SER A 89 -17.20 -5.55 0.28
N CYS A 90 -17.43 -4.34 0.77
CA CYS A 90 -18.44 -4.06 1.79
C CYS A 90 -19.87 -4.34 1.30
N GLU A 91 -20.21 -4.03 0.05
CA GLU A 91 -21.51 -4.38 -0.55
C GLU A 91 -21.75 -5.89 -0.59
N ARG A 92 -20.72 -6.67 -0.92
CA ARG A 92 -20.77 -8.15 -0.87
C ARG A 92 -20.90 -8.67 0.57
N LEU A 93 -20.19 -8.06 1.52
CA LEU A 93 -20.29 -8.33 2.95
C LEU A 93 -21.72 -8.06 3.46
N PHE A 94 -22.24 -6.85 3.26
CA PHE A 94 -23.58 -6.44 3.71
C PHE A 94 -24.71 -7.20 3.00
N SER A 95 -24.58 -7.50 1.70
CA SER A 95 -25.52 -8.38 1.00
C SER A 95 -25.54 -9.79 1.60
N THR A 96 -24.36 -10.34 1.91
CA THR A 96 -24.23 -11.66 2.55
C THR A 96 -24.78 -11.66 3.97
N ALA A 97 -24.63 -10.54 4.68
CA ALA A 97 -25.10 -10.27 6.03
C ALA A 97 -26.64 -10.15 6.10
N GLY A 98 -27.27 -9.41 5.18
CA GLY A 98 -28.74 -9.31 5.06
C GLY A 98 -29.44 -10.64 4.71
N LEU A 99 -28.71 -11.60 4.15
CA LEU A 99 -29.19 -12.98 4.00
C LEU A 99 -29.16 -13.79 5.30
N ILE A 100 -28.38 -13.38 6.30
CA ILE A 100 -28.33 -13.98 7.66
C ILE A 100 -29.32 -13.25 8.58
N PHE A 101 -29.29 -11.91 8.58
CA PHE A 101 -30.15 -11.02 9.36
C PHE A 101 -31.56 -10.93 8.73
N ARG A 102 -32.33 -12.02 8.85
CA ARG A 102 -33.72 -12.10 8.35
C ARG A 102 -34.71 -12.13 9.51
N PRO A 103 -35.91 -11.52 9.40
CA PRO A 103 -36.91 -11.51 10.48
C PRO A 103 -37.35 -12.89 11.00
N LYS A 104 -37.27 -13.96 10.19
CA LYS A 104 -37.52 -15.34 10.63
C LYS A 104 -36.33 -16.00 11.39
N ARG A 105 -35.26 -15.25 11.67
CA ARG A 105 -34.08 -15.65 12.45
C ARG A 105 -33.82 -14.67 13.62
N ALA A 106 -34.87 -14.10 14.20
CA ALA A 106 -34.82 -12.95 15.12
C ALA A 106 -34.21 -13.21 16.52
N HIS A 107 -33.23 -14.11 16.66
CA HIS A 107 -32.51 -14.34 17.92
C HIS A 107 -31.04 -14.77 17.72
N VAL A 108 -30.39 -14.28 16.66
CA VAL A 108 -28.94 -14.44 16.48
C VAL A 108 -28.23 -13.28 17.17
N ASP A 109 -27.53 -13.59 18.26
CA ASP A 109 -26.60 -12.67 18.94
C ASP A 109 -25.51 -12.13 17.98
N ALA A 110 -25.01 -10.92 18.23
CA ALA A 110 -24.04 -10.23 17.38
C ALA A 110 -22.77 -11.07 17.12
N LYS A 111 -22.20 -11.69 18.15
CA LYS A 111 -21.01 -12.56 18.02
C LYS A 111 -21.32 -13.81 17.19
N ASN A 112 -22.53 -14.36 17.31
CA ASN A 112 -22.95 -15.52 16.51
C ASN A 112 -23.35 -15.13 15.06
N PHE A 113 -23.73 -13.89 14.82
CA PHE A 113 -23.97 -13.32 13.49
C PHE A 113 -22.65 -13.08 12.74
N GLU A 114 -21.68 -12.45 13.39
CA GLU A 114 -20.33 -12.24 12.86
C GLU A 114 -19.64 -13.56 12.53
N ASN A 115 -19.68 -14.55 13.43
CA ASN A 115 -19.15 -15.89 13.18
C ASN A 115 -19.80 -16.58 11.97
N GLN A 116 -21.13 -16.48 11.83
CA GLN A 116 -21.84 -17.01 10.65
C GLN A 116 -21.45 -16.27 9.36
N LEU A 117 -21.26 -14.96 9.41
CA LEU A 117 -20.85 -14.14 8.26
C LEU A 117 -19.41 -14.48 7.82
N LEU A 118 -18.49 -14.58 8.79
CA LEU A 118 -17.10 -14.98 8.60
C LEU A 118 -17.01 -16.37 7.97
N MET A 119 -17.66 -17.38 8.55
CA MET A 119 -17.67 -18.74 7.99
C MET A 119 -18.31 -18.79 6.60
N LYS A 120 -19.40 -18.05 6.38
CA LYS A 120 -20.14 -18.07 5.10
C LYS A 120 -19.36 -17.43 3.95
N LEU A 121 -18.54 -16.42 4.22
CA LEU A 121 -17.65 -15.81 3.23
C LEU A 121 -16.39 -16.65 2.96
N ASN A 122 -15.83 -17.29 3.99
CA ASN A 122 -14.57 -18.04 3.88
C ASN A 122 -14.71 -19.50 3.42
N LYS A 123 -15.90 -19.97 3.04
CA LYS A 123 -16.19 -21.34 2.51
C LYS A 123 -15.41 -21.80 1.26
N LYS A 124 -14.46 -21.01 0.77
CA LYS A 124 -13.57 -21.33 -0.36
C LYS A 124 -12.10 -21.39 0.03
N PHE A 125 -11.79 -21.12 1.30
CA PHE A 125 -10.45 -21.07 1.88
C PHE A 125 -10.33 -21.99 3.11
N ILE A 126 -11.38 -22.80 3.35
CA ILE A 126 -11.56 -23.81 4.40
C ILE A 126 -12.21 -25.01 3.70
#